data_AF-A0AAU1QG11-F1
#
_entry.id   AF-A0AAU1QG11-F1
#
_cell.length_a   1.000
_cell.length_b   1.000
_cell.length_c   1.000
_cell.angle_alpha   90.00
_cell.angle_beta   90.00
_cell.angle_gamma   90.00
#
_symmetry.space_group_name_H-M   'P 1'
#
loop_
_entity.id
_entity.type
_entity.pdbx_description
1 polymer ?
#
loop_
_entity_poly.entity_id
_entity_poly.type
_entity_poly.pdbx_seq_one_letter_code
_entity_poly.pdbx_strand_id
1 'polypeptide(L)' 'MVTRGPRHRRPIYAQTAAYGHFGRELPDFTWERTNRADALRKAAAAG' A
#
# COMPACT_ATOMS: atom_id res chain seq x y z
N MET A 1 2.63 4.79 -4.59
CA MET A 1 1.23 4.71 -5.06
C MET A 1 1.24 4.15 -6.49
N VAL A 2 0.52 3.06 -6.78
CA VAL A 2 0.47 2.43 -8.12
C VAL A 2 -0.99 2.14 -8.47
N THR A 3 -1.41 2.47 -9.69
CA THR A 3 -2.82 2.55 -10.11
C THR A 3 -3.32 1.34 -10.91
N ARG A 4 -2.93 0.10 -10.56
CA ARG A 4 -3.35 -1.10 -11.29
C ARG A 4 -4.46 -1.87 -10.55
N GLY A 5 -5.67 -1.88 -11.12
CA GLY A 5 -6.79 -2.75 -10.71
C GLY A 5 -8.06 -2.01 -10.21
N PRO A 6 -9.19 -2.73 -10.05
CA PRO A 6 -10.51 -2.15 -9.80
C PRO A 6 -10.64 -1.42 -8.45
N ARG A 7 -9.78 -1.75 -7.46
CA ARG A 7 -9.73 -1.06 -6.16
C ARG A 7 -9.30 0.41 -6.25
N HIS A 8 -8.68 0.83 -7.35
CA HIS A 8 -8.19 2.20 -7.55
C HIS A 8 -9.33 3.22 -7.75
N ARG A 9 -10.50 2.79 -8.24
CA ARG A 9 -11.64 3.68 -8.48
C ARG A 9 -12.41 4.08 -7.20
N ARG A 10 -11.87 3.76 -6.02
CA ARG A 10 -12.47 4.11 -4.74
C ARG A 10 -12.10 5.56 -4.39
N PRO A 11 -13.04 6.37 -3.87
CA PRO A 11 -12.77 7.77 -3.51
C PRO A 11 -12.00 7.90 -2.19
N ILE A 12 -10.82 7.29 -2.09
CA ILE A 12 -10.02 7.22 -0.85
C ILE A 12 -8.92 8.30 -0.76
N TYR A 13 -8.74 9.10 -1.81
CA TYR A 13 -7.63 10.07 -1.92
C TYR A 13 -7.85 11.37 -1.13
N ALA A 14 -9.08 11.70 -0.75
CA ALA A 14 -9.35 12.85 0.09
C ALA A 14 -8.65 12.74 1.46
N GLN A 15 -8.52 11.52 1.99
CA GLN A 15 -7.90 11.28 3.30
C GLN A 15 -6.38 11.54 3.31
N THR A 16 -5.73 11.56 2.14
CA THR A 16 -4.29 11.88 2.04
C THR A 16 -4.00 13.38 1.93
N ALA A 17 -5.03 14.22 1.72
CA ALA A 17 -4.87 15.67 1.56
C ALA A 17 -4.52 16.39 2.88
N ALA A 18 -4.72 15.73 4.02
CA ALA A 18 -4.33 16.20 5.33
C ALA A 18 -3.48 15.13 6.04
N TYR A 19 -2.53 15.58 6.86
CA TYR A 19 -1.69 14.72 7.70
C TYR A 19 -0.76 13.75 6.94
N GLY A 20 -0.47 14.05 5.67
CA GLY A 20 0.50 13.33 4.85
C GLY A 20 0.00 12.02 4.23
N HIS A 21 0.79 11.51 3.28
CA HIS A 21 0.47 10.35 2.44
C HIS A 21 0.97 8.99 3.00
N PHE A 22 1.93 9.02 3.91
CA PHE A 22 2.67 7.86 4.43
C PHE A 22 2.65 7.82 5.96
N GLY A 23 2.96 6.67 6.55
CA GLY A 23 3.06 6.47 7.99
C GLY A 23 1.70 6.35 8.69
N ARG A 24 0.64 6.00 7.94
CA ARG A 24 -0.75 5.95 8.43
C ARG A 24 -1.39 4.62 8.05
N GLU A 25 -1.51 3.71 9.01
CA GLU A 25 -2.14 2.40 8.81
C GLU A 25 -3.67 2.48 8.79
N LEU A 26 -4.23 3.13 7.75
CA LEU A 26 -5.67 3.14 7.51
C LEU A 26 -6.10 1.92 6.67
N PRO A 27 -7.32 1.39 6.88
CA PRO A 27 -7.82 0.23 6.12
C PRO A 27 -7.74 0.40 4.60
N ASP A 28 -7.95 1.64 4.14
CA ASP A 28 -7.96 2.01 2.72
C ASP A 28 -6.55 2.25 2.13
N PHE A 29 -5.54 2.47 2.96
CA PHE A 29 -4.17 2.74 2.52
C PHE A 29 -3.44 1.43 2.28
N THR A 30 -3.81 0.76 1.19
CA THR A 30 -3.25 -0.56 0.86
C THR A 30 -1.75 -0.55 0.58
N TRP A 31 -1.16 0.61 0.33
CA TRP A 31 0.28 0.76 0.08
C TRP A 31 1.12 0.73 1.36
N GLU A 32 0.52 0.93 2.53
CA GLU A 32 1.22 0.82 3.82
C GLU A 32 1.31 -0.64 4.30
N ARG A 33 0.58 -1.56 3.67
CA ARG A 33 0.53 -2.98 4.06
C ARG A 33 1.86 -3.68 3.75
N THR A 34 2.44 -4.33 4.75
CA THR A 34 3.70 -5.08 4.67
C THR A 34 3.51 -6.58 4.44
N ASN A 35 2.32 -7.01 4.05
CA ASN A 35 1.94 -8.42 3.87
C ASN A 35 2.76 -9.19 2.81
N ARG A 36 3.60 -8.51 2.02
CA ARG A 36 4.52 -9.12 1.05
C ARG A 36 5.96 -9.26 1.55
N ALA A 37 6.27 -8.78 2.76
CA ALA A 37 7.64 -8.74 3.26
C ALA A 37 8.30 -10.13 3.33
N ASP A 38 7.59 -11.13 3.87
CA ASP A 38 8.11 -12.51 3.98
C ASP A 38 8.35 -13.16 2.61
N ALA A 39 7.40 -13.00 1.69
CA ALA A 39 7.51 -13.53 0.33
C ALA A 39 8.70 -12.91 -0.42
N LEU A 40 8.90 -11.59 -0.28
CA LEU A 40 10.04 -10.89 -0.87
C LEU A 40 11.36 -11.33 -0.24
N ARG A 41 11.41 -11.52 1.08
CA ARG A 41 12.60 -12.01 1.79
C ARG A 41 13.01 -13.40 1.31
N LYS A 42 12.05 -14.30 1.15
CA LYS A 42 12.28 -15.66 0.61
C LYS A 42 12.77 -15.62 -0.83
N ALA A 43 12.13 -14.81 -1.68
CA ALA A 43 12.53 -14.67 -3.07
C ALA A 43 13.95 -14.10 -3.23
N ALA A 44 14.32 -13.13 -2.39
CA ALA A 44 15.66 -12.54 -2.39
C ALA A 44 16.74 -13.49 -1.88
N ALA A 45 16.40 -14.43 -0.99
CA ALA A 45 17.32 -15.44 -0.47
C ALA A 45 17.48 -16.68 -1.37
N ALA A 46 16.67 -16.78 -2.43
CA ALA A 46 16.66 -17.92 -3.35
C ALA A 46 17.50 -17.70 -4.63
N GLY A 47 18.23 -16.59 -4.72
CA GLY A 47 19.18 -16.26 -5.79
C GLY A 47 20.60 -16.17 -5.27
#